data_AF-A0A1E1LQH6-F1
#
_entry.id   AF-A0A1E1LQH6-F1
#
_cell.length_a   1.000
_cell.length_b   1.000
_cell.length_c   1.000
_cell.angle_alpha   90.00
_cell.angle_beta   90.00
_cell.angle_gamma   90.00
#
_symmetry.space_group_name_H-M   'P 1'
#
loop_
_entity.id
_entity.type
_entity.pdbx_description
1 polymer ?
#
loop_
_entity_poly.entity_id
_entity_poly.type
_entity_poly.pdbx_seq_one_letter_code
_entity_poly.pdbx_strand_id
1 'polypeptide(L)'
;MRPRFKPLWALSNAAINIGTISSLAPKNSRGQLAHLKRYQISLTLAYAVLQFYGTPWLQEIWSKKEIYFIGSNQYLVDSLYLIQHPIPKQNARELTGLPELRPWANPTTYALGIVLLELAFGFPMEAIHPDASDLGPGGLPDALTELRKARRLALMIEERDGEGLATTIIKCMRYDAFEPEDSRFQECFYNDVIVPLEICLGYMQ
;
A
#
# COMPACT_ATOMS: atom_id res chain seq x y z
N MET A 1 49.93 -32.68 8.67
CA MET A 1 48.74 -31.87 8.98
C MET A 1 48.03 -31.55 7.67
N ARG A 2 46.81 -32.08 7.43
CA ARG A 2 46.03 -31.77 6.22
C ARG A 2 45.16 -30.54 6.47
N PRO A 3 45.10 -29.55 5.57
CA PRO A 3 44.26 -28.37 5.77
C PRO A 3 42.79 -28.76 5.60
N ARG A 4 41.95 -28.39 6.58
CA ARG A 4 40.49 -28.51 6.49
C ARG A 4 39.99 -27.47 5.50
N PHE A 5 39.69 -27.88 4.27
CA PHE A 5 38.85 -27.11 3.37
C PHE A 5 37.45 -27.05 3.97
N LYS A 6 36.98 -25.84 4.32
CA LYS A 6 35.57 -25.59 4.59
C LYS A 6 34.86 -25.43 3.25
N PRO A 7 33.75 -26.13 3.00
CA PRO A 7 33.02 -26.02 1.74
C PRO A 7 32.33 -24.65 1.63
N LEU A 8 32.27 -24.12 0.40
CA LEU A 8 31.78 -22.77 0.07
C LEU A 8 30.28 -22.54 0.38
N TRP A 9 29.51 -23.57 0.73
CA TRP A 9 28.12 -23.40 1.20
C TRP A 9 28.02 -22.91 2.65
N ALA A 10 29.11 -22.92 3.41
CA ALA A 10 29.12 -22.46 4.81
C ALA A 10 29.04 -20.92 4.97
N LEU A 11 28.78 -20.16 3.90
CA LEU A 11 28.74 -18.69 3.91
C LEU A 11 27.47 -18.03 3.33
N SER A 12 26.35 -18.73 3.18
CA SER A 12 25.07 -18.00 3.01
C SER A 12 23.88 -18.84 3.41
N ASN A 13 23.43 -18.65 4.65
CA ASN A 13 22.05 -18.89 5.04
C ASN A 13 21.38 -17.52 5.23
N ALA A 14 21.30 -16.73 4.17
CA ALA A 14 20.29 -15.68 4.12
C ALA A 14 18.94 -16.37 3.90
N ALA A 15 18.24 -16.69 4.99
CA ALA A 15 16.89 -17.23 4.90
C ALA A 15 16.01 -16.18 4.20
N ILE A 16 15.57 -16.50 2.98
CA ILE A 16 14.60 -15.68 2.26
C ILE A 16 13.30 -15.70 3.08
N ASN A 17 12.94 -14.57 3.67
CA ASN A 17 11.68 -14.40 4.37
C ASN A 17 10.67 -13.81 3.39
N ILE A 18 9.57 -14.54 3.18
CA ILE A 18 8.40 -14.05 2.45
C ILE A 18 7.39 -13.54 3.48
N GLY A 19 7.06 -12.26 3.43
CA GLY A 19 6.11 -11.62 4.33
C GLY A 19 5.06 -10.82 3.57
N THR A 20 3.91 -10.56 4.20
CA THR A 20 2.84 -9.68 3.70
C THR A 20 2.87 -8.36 4.47
N ILE A 21 2.19 -7.30 4.03
CA ILE A 21 2.09 -6.01 4.77
C ILE A 21 1.68 -6.23 6.23
N SER A 22 0.74 -7.14 6.48
CA SER A 22 0.27 -7.49 7.83
C SER A 22 1.38 -8.03 8.75
N SER A 23 2.47 -8.54 8.19
CA SER A 23 3.63 -9.05 8.94
C SER A 23 4.72 -8.01 9.20
N LEU A 24 4.63 -6.82 8.58
CA LEU A 24 5.56 -5.71 8.77
C LEU A 24 5.32 -4.89 10.05
N ALA A 25 4.42 -5.33 10.93
CA ALA A 25 4.10 -4.64 12.18
C ALA A 25 5.37 -4.44 13.05
N PRO A 26 5.58 -3.23 13.61
CA PRO A 26 6.83 -2.91 14.28
C PRO A 26 6.99 -3.65 15.61
N LYS A 27 7.81 -4.70 15.64
CA LYS A 27 8.27 -5.36 16.87
C LYS A 27 9.51 -4.67 17.44
N ASN A 28 9.30 -3.46 17.96
CA ASN A 28 10.21 -2.65 18.77
C ASN A 28 11.61 -2.29 18.21
N SER A 29 12.06 -1.09 18.59
CA SER A 29 13.38 -0.48 18.31
C SER A 29 13.78 -0.32 16.83
N ARG A 30 13.29 0.77 16.17
CA ARG A 30 13.87 1.52 15.01
C ARG A 30 12.77 2.31 14.23
N GLY A 31 12.00 3.17 14.90
CA GLY A 31 10.83 3.86 14.31
C GLY A 31 11.12 4.63 13.01
N GLN A 32 12.29 5.27 12.89
CA GLN A 32 12.65 6.07 11.72
C GLN A 32 13.17 5.24 10.53
N LEU A 33 13.96 4.19 10.78
CA LEU A 33 14.37 3.24 9.73
C LEU A 33 13.16 2.42 9.22
N ALA A 34 12.19 2.15 10.08
CA ALA A 34 10.92 1.56 9.68
C ALA A 34 10.05 2.55 8.89
N HIS A 35 10.10 3.85 9.18
CA HIS A 35 9.38 4.89 8.45
C HIS A 35 9.93 5.07 7.03
N LEU A 36 11.24 5.32 6.86
CA LEU A 36 11.87 5.44 5.53
C LEU A 36 11.60 4.22 4.64
N LYS A 37 11.70 3.00 5.20
CA LYS A 37 11.41 1.76 4.46
C LYS A 37 9.95 1.65 4.02
N ARG A 38 9.00 2.09 4.84
CA ARG A 38 7.57 2.11 4.46
C ARG A 38 7.31 3.06 3.30
N TYR A 39 8.04 4.18 3.22
CA TYR A 39 7.99 5.08 2.07
C TYR A 39 8.65 4.50 0.82
N GLN A 40 9.79 3.83 0.93
CA GLN A 40 10.41 3.13 -0.21
C GLN A 40 9.49 2.05 -0.77
N ILE A 41 8.83 1.28 0.11
CA ILE A 41 7.82 0.30 -0.27
C ILE A 41 6.64 0.98 -0.96
N SER A 42 6.14 2.08 -0.39
CA SER A 42 5.03 2.87 -0.93
C SER A 42 5.31 3.34 -2.36
N LEU A 43 6.51 3.91 -2.59
CA LEU A 43 6.94 4.37 -3.91
C LEU A 43 7.08 3.21 -4.91
N THR A 44 7.72 2.11 -4.49
CA THR A 44 7.86 0.91 -5.33
C THR A 44 6.50 0.36 -5.75
N LEU A 45 5.54 0.32 -4.82
CA LEU A 45 4.19 -0.16 -5.09
C LEU A 45 3.44 0.78 -6.04
N ALA A 46 3.56 2.10 -5.87
CA ALA A 46 2.96 3.06 -6.78
C ALA A 46 3.53 2.92 -8.21
N TYR A 47 4.85 2.72 -8.34
CA TYR A 47 5.47 2.43 -9.63
C TYR A 47 4.95 1.12 -10.26
N ALA A 48 4.76 0.07 -9.45
CA ALA A 48 4.20 -1.17 -9.94
C ALA A 48 2.75 -0.97 -10.45
N VAL A 49 1.93 -0.20 -9.74
CA VAL A 49 0.59 0.18 -10.22
C VAL A 49 0.67 0.93 -11.54
N LEU A 50 1.53 1.94 -11.66
CA LEU A 50 1.72 2.70 -12.91
C LEU A 50 2.11 1.80 -14.10
N GLN A 51 3.04 0.86 -13.88
CA GLN A 51 3.56 -0.02 -14.93
C GLN A 51 2.56 -1.09 -15.38
N PHE A 52 1.80 -1.66 -14.44
CA PHE A 52 0.91 -2.79 -14.70
C PHE A 52 -0.56 -2.39 -14.88
N TYR A 53 -0.90 -1.11 -14.72
CA TYR A 53 -2.27 -0.63 -14.92
C TYR A 53 -2.81 -0.99 -16.31
N GLY A 54 -4.05 -1.48 -16.36
CA GLY A 54 -4.70 -1.90 -17.61
C GLY A 54 -4.12 -3.17 -18.25
N THR A 55 -3.12 -3.79 -17.62
CA THR A 55 -2.56 -5.07 -18.08
C THR A 55 -3.17 -6.24 -17.31
N PRO A 56 -3.17 -7.46 -17.86
CA PRO A 56 -3.61 -8.65 -17.12
C PRO A 56 -2.80 -8.92 -15.83
N TRP A 57 -1.62 -8.29 -15.69
CA TRP A 57 -0.71 -8.40 -14.55
C TRP A 57 -1.11 -7.53 -13.35
N LEU A 58 -2.13 -6.67 -13.47
CA LEU A 58 -2.79 -6.02 -12.34
C LEU A 58 -4.31 -6.15 -12.45
N GLN A 59 -4.92 -6.90 -11.53
CA GLN A 59 -6.38 -6.95 -11.45
C GLN A 59 -6.90 -5.56 -11.06
N GLU A 60 -8.05 -5.17 -11.63
CA GLU A 60 -8.70 -3.91 -11.27
C GLU A 60 -8.92 -3.82 -9.75
N ILE A 61 -9.20 -4.95 -9.12
CA ILE A 61 -9.49 -5.09 -7.71
C ILE A 61 -8.38 -5.93 -7.08
N TRP A 62 -7.59 -5.30 -6.21
CA TRP A 62 -6.52 -5.95 -5.45
C TRP A 62 -6.49 -5.43 -4.01
N SER A 63 -5.80 -6.15 -3.13
CA SER A 63 -5.66 -5.79 -1.72
C SER A 63 -4.26 -6.06 -1.20
N LYS A 64 -3.96 -5.56 0.01
CA LYS A 64 -2.70 -5.83 0.73
C LYS A 64 -2.34 -7.31 0.87
N LYS A 65 -3.33 -8.21 0.76
CA LYS A 65 -3.13 -9.67 0.86
C LYS A 65 -2.38 -10.25 -0.34
N GLU A 66 -2.35 -9.54 -1.47
CA GLU A 66 -1.70 -9.94 -2.73
C GLU A 66 -0.31 -9.32 -2.89
N ILE A 67 0.16 -8.58 -1.88
CA ILE A 67 1.48 -7.94 -1.85
C ILE A 67 2.42 -8.78 -1.00
N TYR A 68 3.49 -9.26 -1.63
CA TYR A 68 4.50 -10.08 -0.97
C TYR A 68 5.86 -9.39 -1.01
N PHE A 69 6.51 -9.35 0.14
CA PHE A 69 7.87 -8.87 0.30
C PHE A 69 8.82 -10.05 0.35
N ILE A 70 9.88 -9.99 -0.44
CA ILE A 70 10.98 -10.94 -0.37
C ILE A 70 12.20 -10.22 0.17
N GLY A 71 12.70 -10.70 1.31
CA GLY A 71 13.86 -10.13 1.98
C GLY A 71 14.83 -11.19 2.47
N SER A 72 16.13 -10.92 2.35
CA SER A 72 17.20 -11.73 2.96
C SER A 72 17.25 -11.63 4.49
N ASN A 73 16.57 -10.63 5.07
CA ASN A 73 16.42 -10.40 6.51
C ASN A 73 15.07 -9.71 6.77
N GLN A 74 14.44 -9.93 7.93
CA GLN A 74 13.08 -9.42 8.30
C GLN A 74 12.92 -7.89 8.20
N TYR A 75 14.02 -7.17 7.97
CA TYR A 75 14.08 -5.72 7.93
C TYR A 75 14.52 -5.17 6.58
N LEU A 76 14.95 -5.99 5.62
CA LEU A 76 15.40 -5.52 4.30
C LEU A 76 14.46 -6.10 3.24
N VAL A 77 13.65 -5.23 2.64
CA VAL A 77 12.90 -5.60 1.44
C VAL A 77 13.86 -5.45 0.28
N ASP A 78 14.37 -6.58 -0.22
CA ASP A 78 15.31 -6.60 -1.34
C ASP A 78 14.56 -6.55 -2.67
N SER A 79 13.30 -7.00 -2.69
CA SER A 79 12.42 -6.96 -3.87
C SER A 79 10.94 -7.02 -3.49
N LEU A 80 10.10 -6.27 -4.21
CA LEU A 80 8.64 -6.26 -4.08
C LEU A 80 8.01 -7.07 -5.20
N TYR A 81 7.11 -7.99 -4.86
CA TYR A 81 6.36 -8.76 -5.85
C TYR A 81 4.86 -8.62 -5.59
N LEU A 82 4.12 -8.31 -6.65
CA LEU A 82 2.67 -8.45 -6.70
C LEU A 82 2.37 -9.86 -7.22
N ILE A 83 1.83 -10.72 -6.36
CA ILE A 83 1.45 -12.08 -6.76
C ILE A 83 -0.06 -12.09 -6.93
N GLN A 84 -0.50 -12.34 -8.16
CA GLN A 84 -1.92 -12.53 -8.44
C GLN A 84 -2.34 -13.97 -8.19
N HIS A 85 -3.47 -14.11 -7.50
CA HIS A 85 -4.29 -15.31 -7.62
C HIS A 85 -5.45 -14.99 -8.57
N PRO A 86 -5.84 -15.89 -9.49
CA PRO A 86 -7.06 -15.71 -10.25
C PRO A 86 -8.24 -15.75 -9.28
N ILE A 87 -8.70 -14.59 -8.82
CA ILE A 87 -9.85 -14.45 -7.95
C ILE A 87 -11.09 -14.52 -8.85
N PRO A 88 -12.02 -15.47 -8.64
CA PRO A 88 -13.31 -15.45 -9.32
C PRO A 88 -14.01 -14.12 -9.03
N LYS A 89 -14.56 -13.45 -10.07
CA LYS A 89 -15.23 -12.14 -10.00
C LYS A 89 -16.27 -11.99 -8.86
N GLN A 90 -16.76 -13.09 -8.29
CA GLN A 90 -17.71 -13.12 -7.17
C GLN A 90 -17.08 -12.72 -5.82
N ASN A 91 -15.78 -12.91 -5.60
CA ASN A 91 -15.13 -12.64 -4.31
C ASN A 91 -14.65 -11.18 -4.13
N ALA A 92 -14.75 -10.34 -5.18
CA ALA A 92 -14.34 -8.94 -5.14
C ALA A 92 -15.15 -8.11 -4.12
N ARG A 93 -16.40 -8.50 -3.83
CA ARG A 93 -17.27 -7.87 -2.83
C ARG A 93 -16.74 -8.04 -1.40
N GLU A 94 -16.18 -9.20 -1.08
CA GLU A 94 -15.65 -9.51 0.26
C GLU A 94 -14.23 -8.98 0.47
N LEU A 95 -13.42 -8.93 -0.59
CA LEU A 95 -12.01 -8.52 -0.51
C LEU A 95 -11.81 -7.02 -0.33
N THR A 96 -12.75 -6.22 -0.81
CA THR A 96 -12.63 -4.76 -0.78
C THR A 96 -13.36 -4.13 0.41
N GLY A 97 -14.31 -4.85 1.02
CA GLY A 97 -15.23 -4.28 2.01
C GLY A 97 -16.08 -3.12 1.45
N LEU A 98 -16.03 -2.91 0.13
CA LEU A 98 -16.72 -1.82 -0.52
C LEU A 98 -18.16 -2.28 -0.80
N PRO A 99 -19.15 -1.46 -0.47
CA PRO A 99 -20.48 -1.52 -1.07
C PRO A 99 -20.37 -1.42 -2.59
N GLU A 100 -21.50 -1.37 -3.30
CA GLU A 100 -21.55 -1.13 -4.75
C GLU A 100 -21.01 0.27 -5.14
N LEU A 101 -19.74 0.57 -4.82
CA LEU A 101 -19.06 1.83 -5.05
C LEU A 101 -18.56 2.00 -6.49
N ARG A 102 -19.20 1.31 -7.43
CA ARG A 102 -18.84 1.36 -8.84
C ARG A 102 -18.95 2.74 -9.51
N PRO A 103 -19.57 3.81 -8.95
CA PRO A 103 -19.37 5.15 -9.51
C PRO A 103 -18.31 6.01 -8.81
N TRP A 104 -17.66 5.55 -7.72
CA TRP A 104 -17.00 6.48 -6.78
C TRP A 104 -15.47 6.37 -6.65
N ALA A 105 -14.77 5.50 -7.38
CA ALA A 105 -13.32 5.55 -7.58
C ALA A 105 -12.86 4.47 -8.56
N ASN A 106 -11.69 4.70 -9.17
CA ASN A 106 -10.93 3.65 -9.83
C ASN A 106 -10.48 2.63 -8.76
N PRO A 107 -10.96 1.37 -8.83
CA PRO A 107 -10.74 0.40 -7.76
C PRO A 107 -9.25 0.12 -7.51
N THR A 108 -8.43 0.21 -8.55
CA THR A 108 -6.99 -0.04 -8.48
C THR A 108 -6.27 1.05 -7.70
N THR A 109 -6.58 2.33 -7.98
CA THR A 109 -5.98 3.45 -7.26
C THR A 109 -6.55 3.56 -5.85
N TYR A 110 -7.82 3.22 -5.66
CA TYR A 110 -8.42 3.16 -4.34
C TYR A 110 -7.69 2.16 -3.43
N ALA A 111 -7.47 0.93 -3.93
CA ALA A 111 -6.70 -0.08 -3.22
C ALA A 111 -5.29 0.40 -2.88
N LEU A 112 -4.63 1.08 -3.82
CA LEU A 112 -3.33 1.72 -3.56
C LEU A 112 -3.43 2.72 -2.39
N GLY A 113 -4.41 3.62 -2.41
CA GLY A 113 -4.60 4.62 -1.36
C GLY A 113 -4.73 4.01 0.03
N ILE A 114 -5.49 2.92 0.18
CA ILE A 114 -5.61 2.18 1.44
C ILE A 114 -4.27 1.57 1.86
N VAL A 115 -3.54 0.94 0.94
CA VAL A 115 -2.25 0.33 1.26
C VAL A 115 -1.22 1.39 1.67
N LEU A 116 -1.16 2.51 0.97
CA LEU A 116 -0.29 3.64 1.31
C LEU A 116 -0.61 4.20 2.69
N LEU A 117 -1.90 4.33 3.03
CA LEU A 117 -2.38 4.74 4.34
C LEU A 117 -1.90 3.78 5.43
N GLU A 118 -2.08 2.47 5.24
CA GLU A 118 -1.65 1.45 6.21
C GLU A 118 -0.14 1.41 6.38
N LEU A 119 0.63 1.58 5.29
CA LEU A 119 2.08 1.68 5.36
C LEU A 119 2.51 2.93 6.14
N ALA A 120 1.86 4.07 5.92
CA ALA A 120 2.15 5.29 6.65
C ALA A 120 1.85 5.15 8.15
N PHE A 121 0.72 4.57 8.53
CA PHE A 121 0.38 4.33 9.94
C PHE A 121 1.19 3.19 10.56
N GLY A 122 1.53 2.16 9.79
CA GLY A 122 2.23 0.97 10.26
C GLY A 122 1.30 -0.07 10.91
N PHE A 123 -0.01 0.09 10.76
CA PHE A 123 -1.03 -0.85 11.22
C PHE A 123 -2.18 -0.96 10.20
N PRO A 124 -2.82 -2.14 10.14
CA PRO A 124 -3.95 -2.37 9.25
C PRO A 124 -5.16 -1.51 9.65
N MET A 125 -5.95 -1.07 8.68
CA MET A 125 -7.14 -0.25 8.93
C MET A 125 -8.18 -0.94 9.84
N GLU A 126 -8.23 -2.27 9.81
CA GLU A 126 -9.12 -3.08 10.65
C GLU A 126 -8.76 -3.00 12.14
N ALA A 127 -7.54 -2.57 12.48
CA ALA A 127 -7.15 -2.32 13.87
C ALA A 127 -7.70 -1.00 14.42
N ILE A 128 -8.23 -0.13 13.55
CA ILE A 128 -8.70 1.22 13.89
C ILE A 128 -10.22 1.22 13.88
N HIS A 129 -10.80 1.55 15.03
CA HIS A 129 -12.25 1.71 15.15
C HIS A 129 -12.69 3.01 14.46
N PRO A 130 -13.83 3.02 13.76
CA PRO A 130 -14.42 4.24 13.23
C PRO A 130 -14.77 5.22 14.37
N ASP A 131 -14.49 6.51 14.15
CA ASP A 131 -14.93 7.58 15.04
C ASP A 131 -16.38 7.99 14.69
N ALA A 132 -17.04 8.74 15.58
CA ALA A 132 -18.41 9.21 15.34
C ALA A 132 -18.55 10.02 14.02
N SER A 133 -17.49 10.71 13.58
CA SER A 133 -17.43 11.43 12.31
C SER A 133 -17.41 10.52 11.07
N ASP A 134 -17.04 9.26 11.23
CA ASP A 134 -16.92 8.29 10.14
C ASP A 134 -18.25 7.59 9.88
N LEU A 135 -19.14 7.57 10.88
CA LEU A 135 -20.43 6.87 10.84
C LEU A 135 -21.46 7.60 9.99
N GLY A 136 -22.41 6.84 9.46
CA GLY A 136 -23.53 7.36 8.70
C GLY A 136 -24.61 7.99 9.58
N PRO A 137 -25.75 8.37 8.98
CA PRO A 137 -26.89 8.91 9.69
C PRO A 137 -27.32 8.02 10.87
N GLY A 138 -27.52 8.63 12.04
CA GLY A 138 -27.89 7.90 13.27
C GLY A 138 -26.72 7.25 14.01
N GLY A 139 -25.47 7.53 13.63
CA GLY A 139 -24.29 6.98 14.31
C GLY A 139 -24.10 5.48 14.05
N LEU A 140 -24.58 5.00 12.90
CA LEU A 140 -24.45 3.60 12.50
C LEU A 140 -23.45 3.47 11.34
N PRO A 141 -22.67 2.37 11.29
CA PRO A 141 -21.81 2.10 10.15
C PRO A 141 -22.63 2.00 8.86
N ASP A 142 -22.18 2.68 7.82
CA ASP A 142 -22.77 2.65 6.50
C ASP A 142 -21.72 2.27 5.44
N ALA A 143 -22.17 2.27 4.20
CA ALA A 143 -21.40 1.99 3.01
C ALA A 143 -20.11 2.84 2.86
N LEU A 144 -20.12 4.06 3.38
CA LEU A 144 -19.06 5.03 3.22
C LEU A 144 -18.20 5.15 4.48
N THR A 145 -18.53 4.44 5.56
CA THR A 145 -17.81 4.53 6.84
C THR A 145 -16.32 4.25 6.71
N GLU A 146 -15.95 3.20 5.97
CA GLU A 146 -14.53 2.88 5.75
C GLU A 146 -13.81 3.96 4.91
N LEU A 147 -14.47 4.54 3.91
CA LEU A 147 -13.94 5.64 3.12
C LEU A 147 -13.75 6.91 3.97
N ARG A 148 -14.73 7.27 4.81
CA ARG A 148 -14.65 8.43 5.71
C ARG A 148 -13.52 8.25 6.72
N LYS A 149 -13.43 7.06 7.32
CA LYS A 149 -12.32 6.66 8.20
C LYS A 149 -10.97 6.80 7.50
N ALA A 150 -10.83 6.25 6.29
CA ALA A 150 -9.58 6.33 5.51
C ALA A 150 -9.17 7.79 5.24
N ARG A 151 -10.12 8.65 4.83
CA ARG A 151 -9.86 10.07 4.58
C ARG A 151 -9.45 10.82 5.83
N ARG A 152 -10.15 10.61 6.95
CA ARG A 152 -9.79 11.21 8.25
C ARG A 152 -8.37 10.81 8.66
N LEU A 153 -8.04 9.53 8.55
CA LEU A 153 -6.70 9.03 8.85
C LEU A 153 -5.64 9.64 7.93
N ALA A 154 -5.93 9.80 6.64
CA ALA A 154 -5.02 10.46 5.71
C ALA A 154 -4.73 11.91 6.11
N LEU A 155 -5.73 12.67 6.58
CA LEU A 155 -5.53 14.02 7.09
C LEU A 155 -4.64 14.05 8.36
N MET A 156 -4.71 13.02 9.21
CA MET A 156 -3.79 12.93 10.36
C MET A 156 -2.33 12.66 9.95
N ILE A 157 -2.09 12.08 8.76
CA ILE A 157 -0.74 11.91 8.23
C ILE A 157 -0.16 13.25 7.81
N GLU A 158 -0.97 14.15 7.26
CA GLU A 158 -0.53 15.49 6.86
C GLU A 158 0.12 16.24 8.02
N GLU A 159 -0.52 16.20 9.19
CA GLU A 159 -0.01 16.81 10.41
C GLU A 159 1.32 16.19 10.89
N ARG A 160 1.58 14.91 10.58
CA ARG A 160 2.75 14.15 11.05
C ARG A 160 3.93 14.17 10.07
N ASP A 161 3.65 13.97 8.79
CA ASP A 161 4.62 13.67 7.75
C ASP A 161 4.63 14.71 6.61
N GLY A 162 3.73 15.70 6.64
CA GLY A 162 3.58 16.74 5.63
C GLY A 162 2.51 16.46 4.57
N GLU A 163 2.10 17.52 3.86
CA GLU A 163 0.96 17.54 2.93
C GLU A 163 1.11 16.60 1.73
N GLY A 164 2.33 16.35 1.26
CA GLY A 164 2.59 15.60 0.03
C GLY A 164 2.06 14.16 0.06
N LEU A 165 2.31 13.43 1.15
CA LEU A 165 1.84 12.04 1.27
C LEU A 165 0.33 11.98 1.45
N ALA A 166 -0.22 12.79 2.35
CA ALA A 166 -1.65 12.81 2.65
C ALA A 166 -2.48 13.15 1.41
N THR A 167 -2.06 14.18 0.68
CA THR A 167 -2.70 14.59 -0.59
C THR A 167 -2.68 13.46 -1.61
N THR A 168 -1.54 12.76 -1.73
CA THR A 168 -1.40 11.61 -2.64
C THR A 168 -2.37 10.48 -2.28
N ILE A 169 -2.40 10.10 -0.99
CA ILE A 169 -3.29 9.05 -0.48
C ILE A 169 -4.76 9.43 -0.74
N ILE A 170 -5.15 10.66 -0.41
CA ILE A 170 -6.51 11.16 -0.64
C ILE A 170 -6.84 11.14 -2.13
N LYS A 171 -5.91 11.55 -2.99
CA LYS A 171 -6.11 11.60 -4.44
C LYS A 171 -6.28 10.20 -5.05
N CYS A 172 -5.53 9.21 -4.58
CA CYS A 172 -5.75 7.80 -4.93
C CYS A 172 -7.17 7.29 -4.59
N MET A 173 -7.79 7.84 -3.53
CA MET A 173 -9.14 7.49 -3.07
C MET A 173 -10.26 8.41 -3.61
N ARG A 174 -9.94 9.31 -4.55
CA ARG A 174 -10.93 10.20 -5.19
C ARG A 174 -11.56 9.55 -6.41
N TYR A 175 -12.82 9.91 -6.65
CA TYR A 175 -13.61 9.35 -7.74
C TYR A 175 -13.24 9.89 -9.12
N ASP A 176 -12.81 11.15 -9.16
CA ASP A 176 -12.55 11.95 -10.36
C ASP A 176 -11.08 12.04 -10.74
N ALA A 177 -10.18 11.45 -9.94
CA ALA A 177 -8.75 11.64 -10.10
C ALA A 177 -8.15 10.75 -11.21
N PHE A 178 -8.65 9.53 -11.38
CA PHE A 178 -8.05 8.53 -12.27
C PHE A 178 -9.14 7.71 -12.97
N GLU A 179 -9.85 8.31 -13.94
CA GLU A 179 -10.91 7.59 -14.66
C GLU A 179 -10.38 6.28 -15.27
N PRO A 180 -11.10 5.16 -15.08
CA PRO A 180 -10.75 3.91 -15.74
C PRO A 180 -10.72 4.13 -17.25
N GLU A 181 -9.70 3.60 -17.92
CA GLU A 181 -9.53 3.70 -19.38
C GLU A 181 -9.14 5.10 -19.91
N ASP A 182 -8.84 6.09 -19.06
CA ASP A 182 -8.28 7.36 -19.53
C ASP A 182 -6.86 7.14 -20.07
N SER A 183 -6.65 7.50 -21.35
CA SER A 183 -5.34 7.53 -22.01
C SER A 183 -4.30 8.37 -21.25
N ARG A 184 -4.75 9.33 -20.44
CA ARG A 184 -3.91 10.20 -19.61
C ARG A 184 -3.63 9.61 -18.24
N PHE A 185 -4.17 8.43 -17.91
CA PHE A 185 -3.99 7.79 -16.60
C PHE A 185 -2.52 7.76 -16.21
N GLN A 186 -1.63 7.30 -17.09
CA GLN A 186 -0.20 7.17 -16.77
C GLN A 186 0.44 8.51 -16.45
N GLU A 187 0.13 9.55 -17.24
CA GLU A 187 0.66 10.90 -17.04
C GLU A 187 0.11 11.52 -15.75
N CYS A 188 -1.22 11.50 -15.56
CA CYS A 188 -1.87 12.02 -14.37
C CYS A 188 -1.36 11.29 -13.12
N PHE A 189 -1.32 9.95 -13.15
CA PHE A 189 -0.85 9.15 -12.03
C PHE A 189 0.63 9.40 -11.72
N TYR A 190 1.48 9.55 -12.72
CA TYR A 190 2.88 9.90 -12.50
C TYR A 190 3.01 11.26 -11.80
N ASN A 191 2.35 12.29 -12.32
CA ASN A 191 2.43 13.65 -11.77
C ASN A 191 1.77 13.78 -10.39
N ASP A 192 0.67 13.06 -10.16
CA ASP A 192 -0.17 13.23 -8.98
C ASP A 192 0.10 12.24 -7.85
N VAL A 193 0.84 11.16 -8.13
CA VAL A 193 1.16 10.10 -7.16
C VAL A 193 2.65 9.85 -7.06
N ILE A 194 3.33 9.63 -8.19
CA ILE A 194 4.76 9.27 -8.18
C ILE A 194 5.61 10.47 -7.73
N VAL A 195 5.48 11.61 -8.41
CA VAL A 195 6.30 12.80 -8.13
C VAL A 195 6.16 13.25 -6.66
N PRO A 196 4.96 13.37 -6.07
CA PRO A 196 4.82 13.67 -4.64
C PRO A 196 5.50 12.66 -3.71
N LEU A 197 5.41 11.36 -4.01
CA LEU A 197 6.06 10.32 -3.21
C LEU A 197 7.59 10.38 -3.30
N GLU A 198 8.13 10.69 -4.48
CA GLU A 198 9.58 10.90 -4.68
C GLU A 198 10.08 12.12 -3.90
N ILE A 199 9.34 13.23 -3.94
CA ILE A 199 9.66 14.44 -3.19
C ILE A 199 9.66 14.13 -1.68
N CYS A 200 8.61 13.46 -1.17
CA CYS A 200 8.55 13.05 0.23
C CYS A 200 9.75 12.17 0.61
N LEU A 201 10.11 11.19 -0.22
CA LEU A 201 11.26 10.32 0.03
C LEU A 201 12.59 11.09 0.01
N GLY A 202 12.75 12.04 -0.91
CA GLY A 202 13.93 12.89 -1.02
C GLY A 202 14.16 13.77 0.21
N TYR A 203 13.09 14.24 0.87
CA TYR A 203 13.21 14.97 2.14
C TYR A 203 13.60 14.10 3.34
N MET A 204 13.52 12.78 3.22
CA MET A 204 13.81 11.82 4.30
C MET A 204 15.20 11.18 4.22
N GLN A 205 15.98 11.48 3.18
CA GLN A 205 17.36 11.00 2.96
C GLN A 205 18.39 12.01 3.42
#